data_AF-A0A381Q7P8-F1
#
_entry.id   AF-A0A381Q7P8-F1
#
_cell.length_a   1.000
_cell.length_b   1.000
_cell.length_c   1.000
_cell.angle_alpha   90.00
_cell.angle_beta   90.00
_cell.angle_gamma   90.00
#
_symmetry.space_group_name_H-M   'P 1'
#
loop_
_entity.id
_entity.type
_entity.pdbx_description
1 polymer ?
#
loop_
_entity_poly.entity_id
_entity_poly.type
_entity_poly.pdbx_seq_one_letter_code
_entity_poly.pdbx_strand_id
1 'polypeptide(L)' 'MLWDNLIADFAGLEAYGESLSSAVNAEYARMDVVLNDGDEVAFLPPVSGGQGAT' A
#
# COMPACT_ATOMS: atom_id res chain seq x y z
N MET A 1 -11.22 -3.31 7.06
CA MET A 1 -10.55 -2.09 6.54
C MET A 1 -10.25 -2.29 5.05
N LEU A 2 -9.84 -1.26 4.29
CA LEU A 2 -9.61 -1.40 2.83
C LEU A 2 -8.66 -2.56 2.49
N TRP A 3 -7.55 -2.69 3.23
CA TRP A 3 -6.57 -3.76 3.04
C TRP A 3 -7.17 -5.17 3.26
N ASP A 4 -7.96 -5.35 4.32
CA ASP A 4 -8.61 -6.65 4.60
C ASP A 4 -9.57 -7.05 3.47
N ASN A 5 -10.29 -6.08 2.90
CA ASN A 5 -11.19 -6.32 1.77
C ASN A 5 -10.41 -6.78 0.53
N LEU A 6 -9.26 -6.14 0.25
CA LEU A 6 -8.40 -6.53 -0.87
C LEU A 6 -7.83 -7.94 -0.70
N ILE A 7 -7.44 -8.32 0.51
CA ILE A 7 -7.00 -9.70 0.80
C ILE A 7 -8.13 -10.69 0.54
N ALA A 8 -9.36 -10.37 0.97
CA ALA A 8 -10.51 -11.25 0.77
C ALA A 8 -10.82 -11.46 -0.73
N ASP A 9 -10.61 -10.44 -1.56
CA ASP A 9 -10.89 -10.48 -3.00
C ASP A 9 -9.72 -11.05 -3.82
N PHE A 10 -8.48 -10.92 -3.36
CA PHE A 10 -7.27 -11.31 -4.10
C PHE A 10 -6.33 -12.16 -3.24
N ALA A 11 -6.51 -13.48 -3.31
CA ALA A 11 -5.64 -14.45 -2.66
C ALA A 11 -4.16 -14.26 -3.07
N GLY A 12 -3.26 -14.27 -2.09
CA GLY A 12 -1.82 -14.08 -2.27
C GLY A 12 -1.33 -12.67 -1.89
N LEU A 13 -2.22 -11.70 -1.72
CA LEU A 13 -1.84 -10.37 -1.20
C LEU A 13 -1.42 -10.41 0.27
N GLU A 14 -1.82 -11.44 1.04
CA GLU A 14 -1.49 -11.57 2.46
C GLU A 14 0.02 -11.55 2.70
N ALA A 15 0.79 -12.12 1.75
CA ALA A 15 2.24 -12.22 1.82
C ALA A 15 2.96 -10.86 1.90
N TYR A 16 2.29 -9.77 1.50
CA TYR A 16 2.88 -8.44 1.45
C TYR A 16 2.57 -7.59 2.70
N GLY A 17 1.58 -7.99 3.53
CA GLY A 17 1.00 -7.13 4.57
C GLY A 17 1.99 -6.55 5.58
N GLU A 18 3.03 -7.29 5.97
CA GLU A 18 4.02 -6.83 6.95
C GLU A 18 5.07 -5.87 6.36
N SER A 19 5.21 -5.82 5.03
CA SER A 19 6.29 -5.10 4.34
C SER A 19 5.81 -3.95 3.45
N LEU A 20 4.49 -3.79 3.31
CA LEU A 20 3.89 -2.74 2.51
C LEU A 20 3.85 -1.41 3.26
N SER A 21 4.15 -0.34 2.52
CA SER A 21 3.76 1.01 2.91
C SER A 21 2.49 1.42 2.16
N SER A 22 1.70 2.33 2.72
CA SER A 22 0.59 2.97 2.01
C SER A 22 0.90 4.41 1.64
N ALA A 23 0.29 4.85 0.55
CA ALA A 23 0.14 6.26 0.22
C ALA A 23 -1.33 6.59 -0.08
N VAL A 24 -1.77 7.76 0.36
CA VAL A 24 -3.06 8.36 0.01
C VAL A 24 -2.79 9.68 -0.70
N ASN A 25 -3.36 9.87 -1.89
CA ASN A 25 -3.14 11.07 -2.71
C ASN A 25 -1.64 11.38 -2.91
N ALA A 26 -0.86 10.34 -3.23
CA ALA A 26 0.60 10.37 -3.41
C ALA A 26 1.43 10.77 -2.15
N GLU A 27 0.82 10.80 -0.97
CA GLU A 27 1.52 11.05 0.29
C GLU A 27 1.56 9.78 1.16
N TYR A 28 2.72 9.49 1.77
CA TYR A 28 2.84 8.36 2.68
C TYR A 28 1.85 8.47 3.83
N ALA A 29 1.07 7.41 4.03
CA ALA A 29 0.03 7.34 5.04
C ALA A 29 0.21 6.08 5.88
N ARG A 30 -0.32 6.10 7.10
CA ARG A 30 -0.46 4.89 7.92
C ARG A 30 -1.67 4.07 7.45
N MET A 31 -1.64 2.76 7.72
CA MET A 31 -2.74 1.83 7.42
C MET A 31 -4.07 2.18 8.12
N ASP A 32 -4.04 2.99 9.18
CA ASP A 32 -5.20 3.39 9.98
C ASP A 32 -5.76 4.77 9.60
N VAL A 33 -5.29 5.36 8.49
CA VAL A 33 -5.83 6.63 7.98
C VAL A 33 -7.30 6.48 7.57
N VAL A 34 -8.09 7.51 7.86
CA VAL A 34 -9.48 7.59 7.39
C VAL A 34 -9.48 8.04 5.93
N LEU A 35 -10.11 7.24 5.06
CA LEU A 35 -10.28 7.55 3.65
C LEU A 35 -11.58 8.32 3.41
N ASN A 36 -11.55 9.22 2.44
CA ASN A 36 -12.70 9.93 1.93
C ASN A 36 -13.04 9.46 0.52
N ASP A 37 -14.27 9.75 0.08
CA ASP A 37 -14.66 9.45 -1.28
C ASP A 37 -13.79 10.23 -2.28
N GLY A 38 -13.31 9.52 -3.30
CA GLY A 38 -12.38 10.06 -4.29
C GLY A 38 -10.90 10.00 -3.93
N ASP A 39 -10.51 9.54 -2.73
CA ASP A 39 -9.10 9.38 -2.38
C ASP A 39 -8.42 8.28 -3.20
N GLU A 40 -7.22 8.58 -3.72
CA GLU A 40 -6.39 7.61 -4.41
C GLU A 40 -5.50 6.86 -3.41
N VAL A 41 -5.55 5.53 -3.41
CA VAL A 41 -4.76 4.70 -2.49
C VAL A 41 -3.78 3.83 -3.25
N ALA A 42 -2.51 3.85 -2.84
CA ALA A 42 -1.47 2.97 -3.35
C ALA A 42 -0.85 2.16 -2.22
N PHE A 43 -0.62 0.86 -2.48
CA PHE A 43 0.15 -0.03 -1.63
C PHE A 43 1.51 -0.25 -2.30
N LEU A 44 2.57 0.16 -1.62
CA LEU A 44 3.93 0.22 -2.15
C LEU A 44 4.74 -0.93 -1.54
N PRO A 45 5.18 -1.92 -2.33
CA PRO A 45 6.13 -2.93 -1.85
C PRO A 45 7.45 -2.26 -1.46
N PRO A 46 8.30 -2.93 -0.66
CA PRO A 46 9.62 -2.42 -0.34
C PRO A 46 10.36 -2.00 -1.61
N VAL A 47 10.66 -0.71 -1.72
CA VAL A 47 11.45 -0.21 -2.83
C VAL A 47 12.92 -0.33 -2.47
N SER A 48 13.65 -1.20 -3.18
CA SER A 48 15.11 -1.14 -3.18
C SER A 48 15.50 0.11 -3.97
N GLY A 49 15.79 1.22 -3.28
CA GLY A 49 16.27 2.45 -3.94
C GLY A 49 17.32 2.10 -5.01
N GLY A 50 17.11 2.60 -6.24
CA GLY A 50 17.71 2.03 -7.45
C GLY A 50 19.21 1.76 -7.34
N GLN A 51 19.60 0.48 -7.40
CA GLN A 51 20.95 0.11 -7.79
C GLN A 51 21.06 0.31 -9.31
N GLY A 52 21.59 1.45 -9.73
CA GLY A 52 21.78 1.72 -11.16
C GLY A 52 22.09 3.16 -11.56
N ALA A 53 22.64 3.99 -10.67
CA ALA A 53 23.25 5.25 -11.05
C ALA A 53 24.77 5.14 -10.85
N THR A 54 25.42 4.49 -11.81
CA THR A 54 26.87 4.60 -12.08
C THR A 54 27.04 4.99 -13.53
#